data_AF-A0A821RMP3-F1
#
_entry.id   AF-A0A821RMP3-F1
#
_cell.length_a   1.000
_cell.length_b   1.000
_cell.length_c   1.000
_cell.angle_alpha   90.00
_cell.angle_beta   90.00
_cell.angle_gamma   90.00
#
_symmetry.space_group_name_H-M   'P 1'
#
loop_
_entity.id
_entity.type
_entity.pdbx_description
1 polymer ?
#
loop_
_entity_poly.entity_id
_entity_poly.type
_entity_poly.pdbx_seq_one_letter_code
_entity_poly.pdbx_strand_id
1 'polypeptide(L)' 'NMLPNLTEFSLTSDSLTNHYDDQIQPLLRRMPNLKDLTLRLFMKRERFIDGIHLDKQVLIHMPKLSSFKFHILCNNFHF' A
#
# COMPACT_ATOMS: atom_id res chain seq x y z
N ASN A 1 -6.99 4.92 -17.96
CA ASN A 1 -5.66 5.58 -17.88
C ASN A 1 -4.72 4.78 -17.00
N MET A 2 -3.90 3.91 -17.60
CA MET A 2 -2.81 3.19 -16.91
C MET A 2 -1.58 4.09 -16.75
N LEU A 3 -0.73 3.80 -15.76
CA LEU A 3 0.56 4.46 -15.52
C LEU A 3 1.71 3.45 -15.80
N PRO A 4 1.93 3.05 -17.07
CA PRO A 4 2.77 1.91 -17.41
C PRO A 4 4.28 2.13 -17.22
N ASN A 5 4.76 3.36 -17.05
CA ASN A 5 6.20 3.63 -16.99
C ASN A 5 6.75 3.72 -15.56
N LEU A 6 5.89 3.62 -14.54
CA LEU A 6 6.34 3.69 -13.16
C LEU A 6 6.90 2.34 -12.72
N THR A 7 8.18 2.31 -12.34
CA THR A 7 8.86 1.13 -11.79
C THR A 7 8.98 1.20 -10.27
N GLU A 8 8.97 2.40 -9.70
CA GLU A 8 9.13 2.63 -8.27
C GLU A 8 8.03 3.57 -7.76
N PHE A 9 7.44 3.24 -6.61
CA PHE A 9 6.40 4.04 -5.97
C PHE A 9 6.53 3.99 -4.46
N SER A 10 6.49 5.16 -3.84
CA SER A 10 6.44 5.30 -2.38
C SER A 10 5.24 6.14 -1.99
N LEU A 11 4.48 5.64 -1.03
CA LEU A 11 3.29 6.28 -0.51
C LEU A 11 3.32 6.29 1.00
N THR A 12 3.17 7.49 1.57
CA THR A 12 3.05 7.72 3.01
C THR A 12 1.69 8.33 3.28
N SER A 13 0.94 7.82 4.26
CA SER A 13 -0.26 8.51 4.72
C SER A 13 -0.75 8.13 6.10
N ASP A 14 -1.31 9.16 6.72
CA ASP A 14 -1.72 9.26 8.10
C ASP A 14 -3.19 8.80 8.32
N SER A 15 -3.92 8.58 7.22
CA SER A 15 -5.35 8.23 7.21
C SER A 15 -5.72 7.08 6.25
N LEU A 16 -4.75 6.54 5.50
CA LEU A 16 -5.03 5.61 4.42
C LEU A 16 -5.46 4.20 4.84
N THR A 17 -5.36 3.80 6.12
CA THR A 17 -5.93 2.51 6.54
C THR A 17 -7.42 2.42 6.24
N ASN A 18 -8.14 3.55 6.32
CA ASN A 18 -9.59 3.61 6.09
C ASN A 18 -9.95 3.79 4.61
N HIS A 19 -8.99 4.13 3.75
CA HIS A 19 -9.19 4.39 2.33
C HIS A 19 -8.36 3.46 1.44
N TYR A 20 -7.85 2.38 2.02
CA TYR A 20 -6.98 1.45 1.31
C TYR A 20 -7.69 0.79 0.13
N ASP A 21 -8.86 0.23 0.39
CA ASP A 21 -9.68 -0.47 -0.60
C ASP A 21 -10.22 0.49 -1.68
N ASP A 22 -10.63 1.70 -1.29
CA ASP A 22 -11.28 2.64 -2.21
C ASP A 22 -10.32 3.48 -3.04
N GLN A 23 -9.11 3.76 -2.53
CA GLN A 23 -8.18 4.70 -3.19
C GLN A 23 -6.86 4.05 -3.55
N ILE A 24 -6.27 3.26 -2.65
CA ILE A 24 -4.92 2.74 -2.83
C ILE A 24 -4.90 1.53 -3.74
N GLN A 25 -5.77 0.55 -3.48
CA GLN A 25 -5.86 -0.61 -4.34
C GLN A 25 -6.12 -0.22 -5.82
N PRO A 26 -7.08 0.65 -6.17
CA PRO A 26 -7.29 1.07 -7.56
C PRO A 26 -6.09 1.80 -8.17
N LEU A 27 -5.38 2.61 -7.38
CA LEU A 27 -4.17 3.30 -7.83
C LEU A 27 -3.04 2.30 -8.16
N LEU A 28 -2.79 1.37 -7.24
CA LEU A 28 -1.77 0.33 -7.36
C LEU A 28 -2.04 -0.59 -8.57
N ARG A 29 -3.30 -0.97 -8.81
CA ARG A 29 -3.72 -1.73 -10.00
C ARG A 29 -3.45 -1.01 -11.33
N ARG A 30 -3.28 0.32 -11.33
CA ARG A 30 -2.96 1.10 -12.54
C ARG A 30 -1.46 1.13 -12.85
N MET A 31 -0.62 0.52 -12.01
CA MET A 31 0.85 0.48 -12.14
C MET A 31 1.35 -0.96 -12.37
N PRO A 32 0.98 -1.64 -13.47
CA PRO A 32 1.29 -3.06 -13.68
C PRO A 32 2.79 -3.36 -13.86
N ASN A 33 3.61 -2.33 -14.09
CA ASN A 33 5.06 -2.46 -14.29
C ASN A 33 5.89 -2.12 -13.04
N LEU A 34 5.22 -1.88 -11.92
CA LEU A 34 5.88 -1.55 -10.66
C LEU A 34 6.74 -2.72 -10.18
N LYS A 35 7.99 -2.43 -9.85
CA LYS A 35 9.00 -3.37 -9.34
C LYS A 35 9.28 -3.15 -7.87
N ASP A 36 9.21 -1.89 -7.43
CA ASP A 36 9.48 -1.48 -6.06
C ASP A 36 8.30 -0.68 -5.50
N LEU A 37 7.73 -1.18 -4.41
CA LEU A 37 6.63 -0.54 -3.69
C LEU A 37 7.02 -0.33 -2.23
N THR A 38 6.93 0.91 -1.78
CA THR A 38 7.02 1.25 -0.36
C THR A 38 5.70 1.85 0.11
N LEU A 39 5.04 1.19 1.06
CA LEU A 39 3.83 1.70 1.72
C LEU A 39 4.17 2.02 3.18
N ARG A 40 3.90 3.27 3.59
CA ARG A 40 4.04 3.73 4.97
C ARG A 40 2.69 4.21 5.45
N LEU A 41 2.01 3.39 6.24
CA LEU A 41 0.65 3.63 6.68
C LEU A 41 0.64 3.88 8.18
N PHE A 42 0.02 4.98 8.61
CA PHE A 42 -0.21 5.19 10.04
C PHE A 42 -1.50 4.48 10.45
N MET A 43 -1.39 3.58 11.42
CA MET A 43 -2.55 2.93 12.02
C MET A 43 -3.24 3.87 13.00
N LYS A 44 -4.53 4.10 12.77
CA LYS A 44 -5.46 4.56 13.81
C LYS A 44 -6.09 3.33 14.49
N ARG A 45 -6.87 3.55 15.56
CA ARG A 45 -7.44 2.50 16.42
C ARG A 45 -8.28 1.42 15.69
N GLU A 46 -8.64 1.63 14.42
CA GLU A 46 -9.44 0.68 13.65
C GLU A 46 -8.67 0.00 12.51
N ARG A 47 -8.88 -1.32 12.48
CA ARG A 47 -8.57 -2.42 11.55
C ARG A 47 -7.35 -2.39 10.65
N PHE A 48 -6.92 -3.63 10.49
CA PHE A 48 -5.57 -4.15 10.46
C PHE A 48 -5.35 -4.67 9.05
N ILE A 49 -4.57 -3.93 8.26
CA ILE A 49 -4.03 -4.44 7.00
C ILE A 49 -3.10 -5.59 7.39
N ASP A 50 -3.62 -6.80 7.28
CA ASP A 50 -2.90 -8.02 7.64
C ASP A 50 -2.16 -8.59 6.43
N GLY A 51 -1.31 -9.59 6.68
CA GLY A 51 -0.54 -10.23 5.62
C GLY A 51 -1.42 -10.87 4.53
N ILE A 52 -2.61 -11.36 4.89
CA ILE A 52 -3.55 -11.99 3.95
C ILE A 52 -4.19 -10.94 3.05
N HIS A 53 -4.57 -9.80 3.62
CA HIS A 53 -5.12 -8.67 2.90
C HIS A 53 -4.10 -8.10 1.91
N LEU A 54 -2.85 -7.91 2.34
CA LEU A 54 -1.77 -7.48 1.45
C LEU A 54 -1.54 -8.43 0.28
N ASP A 55 -1.48 -9.73 0.54
CA ASP A 55 -1.27 -10.73 -0.51
C ASP A 55 -2.41 -10.73 -1.54
N LYS A 56 -3.65 -10.83 -1.06
CA LYS A 56 -4.84 -10.96 -1.92
C LYS A 56 -5.23 -9.69 -2.66
N GLN A 57 -4.96 -8.52 -2.10
CA GLN A 57 -5.47 -7.25 -2.64
C GLN A 57 -4.39 -6.44 -3.37
N VAL A 58 -3.12 -6.78 -3.19
CA VAL A 58 -1.99 -5.96 -3.66
C VAL A 58 -1.03 -6.82 -4.47
N LEU A 59 -0.42 -7.82 -3.83
CA LEU A 59 0.70 -8.56 -4.41
C LEU A 59 0.24 -9.38 -5.62
N ILE A 60 -0.93 -10.01 -5.55
CA ILE A 60 -1.49 -10.79 -6.67
C ILE A 60 -1.71 -9.96 -7.95
N HIS A 61 -1.87 -8.63 -7.83
CA HIS A 61 -2.10 -7.73 -8.96
C HIS A 61 -0.83 -7.06 -9.47
N MET A 62 0.33 -7.35 -8.88
CA MET A 62 1.61 -6.73 -9.21
C MET A 62 2.64 -7.79 -9.63
N PRO A 63 2.48 -8.41 -10.81
CA PRO A 63 3.29 -9.55 -11.23
C PRO A 63 4.78 -9.23 -11.44
N LYS A 64 5.14 -7.94 -11.54
CA LYS A 64 6.54 -7.49 -11.71
C LYS A 64 7.17 -6.98 -10.42
N LEU A 65 6.44 -7.01 -9.30
CA LEU A 65 6.94 -6.53 -8.03
C LEU A 65 8.02 -7.46 -7.50
N SER A 66 9.24 -6.96 -7.41
CA SER A 66 10.40 -7.68 -6.85
C SER A 66 10.69 -7.27 -5.41
N SER A 67 10.18 -6.11 -4.97
CA SER A 67 10.52 -5.48 -3.70
C SER A 67 9.29 -4.80 -3.13
N PHE A 68 8.90 -5.23 -1.93
CA PHE A 68 7.77 -4.67 -1.20
C PHE A 68 8.19 -4.33 0.22
N LYS A 69 8.08 -3.05 0.58
CA LYS A 69 8.34 -2.55 1.93
C LYS A 69 7.04 -2.04 2.52
N PHE A 70 6.64 -2.64 3.62
CA PHE A 70 5.43 -2.27 4.35
C PHE A 70 5.80 -1.80 5.74
N HIS A 71 5.55 -0.52 6.02
CA HIS A 71 5.78 0.09 7.32
C HIS A 71 4.43 0.46 7.95
N ILE A 72 4.18 -0.10 9.13
CA ILE A 72 3.08 0.32 10.00
C ILE A 72 3.66 1.30 11.00
N LEU A 73 3.11 2.50 11.03
CA LEU A 73 3.48 3.54 11.98
C LEU A 73 2.32 3.70 12.99
N CYS A 74 2.62 3.61 14.28
CA CYS A 74 1.64 3.90 15.32
C CYS A 74 1.96 5.30 15.87
N ASN A 75 0.99 6.21 15.89
CA ASN A 75 1.15 7.42 16.69
C ASN A 75 1.11 7.01 18.16
N ASN A 76 2.27 7.01 18.80
CA ASN A 76 2.38 6.99 20.25
C ASN A 76 1.79 8.31 20.77
N PHE A 77 0.48 8.33 21.03
CA PHE A 77 -0.08 9.36 21.89
C PHE A 77 0.49 9.14 23.29
N HIS A 78 1.44 9.99 23.67
CA HIS A 78 1.81 10.18 25.05
C HIS A 78 0.54 10.62 25.80
N PHE A 79 0.18 9.83 26.82
CA PHE A 79 -0.85 10.14 27.80
C PHE A 79 -0.48 11.39 28.61
#